data_AF-X1JI94-F1
#
_entry.id   AF-X1JI94-F1
#
_cell.length_a   1.000
_cell.length_b   1.000
_cell.length_c   1.000
_cell.angle_alpha   90.00
_cell.angle_beta   90.00
_cell.angle_gamma   90.00
#
_symmetry.space_group_name_H-M   'P 1'
#
loop_
_entity.id
_entity.type
_entity.pdbx_description
1 polymer ?
#
loop_
_entity_poly.entity_id
_entity_poly.type
_entity_poly.pdbx_seq_one_letter_code
_entity_poly.pdbx_strand_id
1 'polypeptide(L)'
;FLDSFKSLGILEPLPADDLGPHKVNMFRDVHLSRIALDCLVLCLFLPYDVNQTVDILSAVTGWKTSTTEVLRVAERTMTMARLFNIREGLSAADDKLPNRFFQPKRNGVLSTKFYDPEQLEKAKSYYYTLMGWDAKTGIPTPEKLQELGIE
;
A
#
# COMPACT_ATOMS: atom_id res chain seq x y z
N PHE A 1 18.56 2.81 -5.62
CA PHE A 1 17.13 2.39 -5.65
C PHE A 1 16.62 2.08 -4.26
N LEU A 2 17.26 1.21 -3.47
CA LEU A 2 16.81 0.92 -2.10
C LEU A 2 16.99 2.11 -1.13
N ASP A 3 17.93 3.01 -1.40
CA ASP A 3 18.21 4.14 -0.48
C ASP A 3 16.99 5.02 -0.21
N SER A 4 16.12 5.26 -1.21
CA SER A 4 14.90 6.06 -1.05
C SER A 4 13.82 5.38 -0.17
N PHE A 5 13.97 4.08 0.11
CA PHE A 5 13.03 3.32 0.93
C PHE A 5 13.56 3.02 2.34
N LYS A 6 14.81 3.40 2.66
CA LYS A 6 15.38 3.24 4.01
C LYS A 6 14.58 3.99 5.06
N SER A 7 14.00 5.16 4.71
CA SER A 7 13.14 5.93 5.61
C SER A 7 11.84 5.20 5.99
N LEU A 8 11.46 4.16 5.22
CA LEU A 8 10.32 3.27 5.52
C LEU A 8 10.75 1.98 6.22
N GLY A 9 12.03 1.84 6.61
CA GLY A 9 12.55 0.62 7.25
C GLY A 9 12.83 -0.53 6.28
N ILE A 10 12.81 -0.29 4.96
CA ILE A 10 13.08 -1.31 3.95
C ILE A 10 14.60 -1.33 3.68
N LEU A 11 15.30 -2.19 4.42
CA LEU A 11 16.77 -2.24 4.41
C LEU A 11 17.33 -3.26 3.40
N GLU A 12 16.54 -4.28 3.08
CA GLU A 12 16.95 -5.39 2.23
C GLU A 12 15.91 -5.67 1.15
N PRO A 13 16.34 -6.09 -0.05
CA PRO A 13 15.41 -6.47 -1.10
C PRO A 13 14.74 -7.81 -0.75
N LEU A 14 13.43 -7.89 -0.98
CA LEU A 14 12.68 -9.14 -0.91
C LEU A 14 12.51 -9.76 -2.32
N PRO A 15 12.45 -11.10 -2.46
CA PRO A 15 12.26 -11.76 -3.76
C PRO A 15 11.07 -11.21 -4.55
N ALA A 16 11.19 -11.12 -5.88
CA ALA A 16 10.18 -10.47 -6.72
C ALA A 16 8.84 -11.21 -6.78
N ASP A 17 8.85 -12.53 -6.58
CA ASP A 17 7.71 -13.44 -6.63
C ASP A 17 7.18 -13.82 -5.24
N ASP A 18 7.73 -13.24 -4.17
CA ASP A 18 7.23 -13.43 -2.81
C ASP A 18 5.84 -12.78 -2.62
N LEU A 19 4.96 -13.48 -1.90
CA LEU A 19 3.63 -13.01 -1.48
C LEU A 19 3.44 -13.15 0.04
N GLY A 20 4.52 -13.43 0.77
CA GLY A 20 4.50 -13.62 2.21
C GLY A 20 4.28 -12.32 3.00
N PRO A 21 4.08 -12.44 4.32
CA PRO A 21 3.77 -11.32 5.20
C PRO A 21 4.73 -10.14 5.10
N HIS A 22 6.05 -10.40 5.00
CA HIS A 22 7.05 -9.35 4.87
C HIS A 22 6.90 -8.55 3.56
N LYS A 23 6.57 -9.22 2.44
CA LYS A 23 6.30 -8.54 1.18
C LYS A 23 5.06 -7.67 1.26
N VAL A 24 3.98 -8.18 1.87
CA VAL A 24 2.72 -7.45 1.99
C VAL A 24 2.88 -6.23 2.89
N ASN A 25 3.64 -6.34 3.99
CA ASN A 25 3.98 -5.20 4.83
C ASN A 25 4.79 -4.15 4.06
N MET A 26 5.85 -4.58 3.36
CA MET A 26 6.64 -3.70 2.49
C MET A 26 5.76 -3.01 1.43
N PHE A 27 4.83 -3.75 0.82
CA PHE A 27 3.88 -3.20 -0.14
C PHE A 27 2.99 -2.13 0.50
N ARG A 28 2.44 -2.38 1.69
CA ARG A 28 1.62 -1.41 2.43
C ARG A 28 2.41 -0.12 2.71
N ASP A 29 3.63 -0.22 3.20
CA ASP A 29 4.46 0.95 3.51
C ASP A 29 4.80 1.77 2.26
N VAL A 30 5.21 1.09 1.18
CA VAL A 30 5.48 1.75 -0.11
C VAL A 30 4.20 2.36 -0.69
N HIS A 31 3.06 1.66 -0.61
CA HIS A 31 1.78 2.14 -1.12
C HIS A 31 1.36 3.43 -0.42
N LEU A 32 1.42 3.48 0.91
CA LEU A 32 1.11 4.69 1.68
C LEU A 32 2.06 5.84 1.36
N SER A 33 3.36 5.58 1.18
CA SER A 33 4.30 6.64 0.77
C SER A 33 3.94 7.24 -0.60
N ARG A 34 3.45 6.43 -1.53
CA ARG A 34 3.02 6.90 -2.86
C ARG A 34 1.73 7.71 -2.78
N ILE A 35 0.77 7.25 -1.99
CA ILE A 35 -0.47 8.02 -1.74
C ILE A 35 -0.15 9.38 -1.10
N ALA A 36 0.84 9.44 -0.20
CA ALA A 36 1.29 10.72 0.36
C ALA A 36 1.81 11.67 -0.73
N LEU A 37 2.58 11.16 -1.70
CA LEU A 37 3.01 11.96 -2.85
C LEU A 37 1.83 12.45 -3.69
N ASP A 38 0.83 11.59 -3.95
CA ASP A 38 -0.37 11.98 -4.69
C ASP A 38 -1.16 13.08 -3.95
N CYS A 39 -1.30 12.98 -2.61
CA CYS A 39 -1.93 14.02 -1.79
C CYS A 39 -1.18 15.36 -1.86
N LEU A 40 0.15 15.32 -1.97
CA LEU A 40 1.00 16.51 -2.08
C LEU A 40 1.19 16.98 -3.52
N VAL A 41 0.64 16.25 -4.49
CA VAL A 41 0.83 16.49 -5.92
C VAL A 41 2.33 16.51 -6.29
N LEU A 42 3.11 15.65 -5.64
CA LEU A 42 4.54 15.47 -5.90
C LEU A 42 4.75 14.33 -6.89
N CYS A 43 5.61 14.58 -7.88
CA CYS A 43 5.91 13.58 -8.90
C CYS A 43 6.67 12.39 -8.30
N LEU A 44 6.15 11.17 -8.50
CA LEU A 44 6.77 9.91 -8.08
C LEU A 44 8.19 9.68 -8.66
N PHE A 45 8.55 10.34 -9.77
CA PHE A 45 9.87 10.19 -10.39
C PHE A 45 10.96 11.04 -9.75
N LEU A 46 10.60 11.95 -8.85
CA LEU A 46 11.59 12.67 -8.06
C LEU A 46 12.19 11.70 -7.03
N PRO A 47 13.52 11.62 -6.91
CA PRO A 47 14.19 10.63 -6.07
C PRO A 47 14.20 11.06 -4.59
N TYR A 48 13.08 11.58 -4.08
CA TYR A 48 12.95 11.97 -2.69
C TYR A 48 12.57 10.75 -1.83
N ASP A 49 13.21 10.63 -0.68
CA ASP A 49 12.71 9.76 0.38
C ASP A 49 11.55 10.42 1.13
N VAL A 50 10.93 9.67 2.04
CA VAL A 50 9.75 10.16 2.77
C VAL A 50 10.10 11.28 3.75
N ASN A 51 11.29 11.26 4.35
CA ASN A 51 11.72 12.30 5.26
C ASN A 51 11.96 13.62 4.50
N GLN A 52 12.61 13.55 3.34
CA GLN A 52 12.77 14.70 2.46
C GLN A 52 11.41 15.28 2.02
N THR A 53 10.44 14.41 1.73
CA THR A 53 9.07 14.83 1.41
C THR A 53 8.41 15.59 2.57
N VAL A 54 8.57 15.10 3.79
CA VAL A 54 8.08 15.74 5.02
C VAL A 54 8.78 17.08 5.28
N ASP A 55 10.09 17.15 5.06
CA ASP A 55 10.88 18.37 5.21
C ASP A 55 10.41 19.45 4.21
N ILE A 56 10.17 19.06 2.95
CA ILE A 56 9.62 19.96 1.92
C ILE A 56 8.23 20.46 2.33
N LEU A 57 7.34 19.56 2.74
CA LEU A 57 5.99 19.92 3.21
C LEU A 57 6.06 20.94 4.35
N SER A 58 6.90 20.66 5.35
CA SER A 58 7.06 21.52 6.53
C SER A 58 7.63 22.89 6.14
N ALA A 59 8.64 22.92 5.26
CA ALA A 59 9.28 24.16 4.81
C ALA A 59 8.34 25.05 3.98
N VAL A 60 7.53 24.45 3.11
CA VAL A 60 6.62 25.20 2.21
C VAL A 60 5.39 25.70 2.95
N THR A 61 4.81 24.88 3.84
CA THR A 61 3.50 25.18 4.45
C THR A 61 3.61 25.74 5.87
N GLY A 62 4.75 25.59 6.53
CA GLY A 62 4.91 25.85 7.97
C GLY A 62 4.22 24.81 8.87
N TRP A 63 3.67 23.74 8.31
CA TRP A 63 3.02 22.68 9.08
C TRP A 63 4.06 21.89 9.89
N LYS A 64 3.91 21.90 11.21
CA LYS A 64 4.68 21.06 12.12
C LYS A 64 4.19 19.61 12.02
N THR A 65 4.87 18.80 11.21
CA THR A 65 4.49 17.42 10.93
C THR A 65 5.64 16.42 11.10
N SER A 66 5.37 15.15 10.84
CA SER A 66 6.33 14.04 10.89
C SER A 66 6.00 12.98 9.84
N THR A 67 6.97 12.10 9.55
CA THR A 67 6.75 10.94 8.66
C THR A 67 5.56 10.10 9.10
N THR A 68 5.40 9.86 10.40
CA THR A 68 4.26 9.10 10.95
C THR A 68 2.93 9.78 10.68
N GLU A 69 2.85 11.10 10.87
CA GLU A 69 1.62 11.85 10.60
C GLU A 69 1.29 11.86 9.11
N VAL A 70 2.27 12.10 8.23
CA VAL A 70 2.07 12.11 6.78
C VAL A 70 1.60 10.74 6.26
N LEU A 71 2.22 9.65 6.74
CA LEU A 71 1.77 8.29 6.39
C LEU A 71 0.38 7.98 6.95
N ARG A 72 0.01 8.51 8.13
CA ARG A 72 -1.35 8.40 8.67
C ARG A 72 -2.37 9.16 7.82
N VAL A 73 -2.01 10.34 7.29
CA VAL A 73 -2.85 11.06 6.32
C VAL A 73 -3.06 10.22 5.06
N ALA A 74 -2.01 9.59 4.54
CA ALA A 74 -2.13 8.69 3.39
C ALA A 74 -3.03 7.47 3.68
N GLU A 75 -2.91 6.87 4.88
CA GLU A 75 -3.75 5.76 5.31
C GLU A 75 -5.23 6.17 5.43
N ARG A 76 -5.49 7.37 5.94
CA ARG A 76 -6.83 7.99 5.96
C ARG A 76 -7.38 8.16 4.55
N THR A 77 -6.60 8.73 3.64
CA THR A 77 -7.00 8.93 2.24
C THR A 77 -7.37 7.61 1.57
N MET A 78 -6.53 6.57 1.71
CA MET A 78 -6.80 5.26 1.14
C MET A 78 -8.05 4.61 1.73
N THR A 79 -8.24 4.73 3.05
CA THR A 79 -9.40 4.18 3.74
C THR A 79 -10.69 4.89 3.31
N MET A 80 -10.68 6.21 3.17
CA MET A 80 -11.80 6.96 2.63
C MET A 80 -12.13 6.56 1.19
N ALA A 81 -11.11 6.40 0.34
CA ALA A 81 -11.31 5.92 -1.03
C ALA A 81 -11.90 4.50 -1.06
N ARG A 82 -11.46 3.61 -0.15
CA ARG A 82 -12.05 2.27 0.01
C ARG A 82 -13.51 2.34 0.41
N LEU A 83 -13.87 3.17 1.39
CA LEU A 83 -15.26 3.37 1.82
C LEU A 83 -16.15 3.90 0.69
N PHE A 84 -15.65 4.89 -0.06
CA PHE A 84 -16.36 5.41 -1.23
C PHE A 84 -16.64 4.29 -2.23
N ASN A 85 -15.63 3.50 -2.58
CA ASN A 85 -15.80 2.41 -3.55
C ASN A 85 -16.75 1.31 -3.04
N ILE A 86 -16.71 0.98 -1.74
CA ILE A 86 -17.65 0.03 -1.13
C ILE A 86 -19.09 0.55 -1.23
N ARG A 87 -19.30 1.84 -0.97
CA ARG A 87 -20.62 2.48 -1.14
C ARG A 87 -21.13 2.35 -2.57
N GLU A 88 -20.24 2.43 -3.55
CA GLU A 88 -20.56 2.27 -4.98
C GLU A 88 -20.62 0.79 -5.44
N GLY A 89 -20.46 -0.17 -4.52
CA GLY A 89 -20.65 -1.59 -4.78
C GLY A 89 -19.36 -2.40 -5.00
N LEU A 90 -18.18 -1.81 -4.85
CA LEU A 90 -16.92 -2.55 -4.88
C LEU A 90 -16.79 -3.46 -3.66
N SER A 91 -16.35 -4.69 -3.87
CA SER A 91 -16.23 -5.71 -2.83
C SER A 91 -14.87 -6.40 -2.85
N ALA A 92 -14.56 -7.19 -1.81
CA ALA A 92 -13.36 -8.02 -1.78
C ALA A 92 -13.26 -9.06 -2.93
N ALA A 93 -14.36 -9.34 -3.63
CA ALA A 93 -14.39 -10.22 -4.80
C ALA A 93 -13.89 -9.52 -6.09
N ASP A 94 -13.82 -8.19 -6.07
CA ASP A 94 -13.33 -7.37 -7.19
C ASP A 94 -11.82 -7.13 -7.13
N ASP A 95 -11.24 -7.26 -5.92
CA ASP A 95 -9.81 -7.18 -5.66
C ASP A 95 -9.09 -8.46 -6.14
N LYS A 96 -9.06 -8.68 -7.46
CA LYS A 96 -8.48 -9.87 -8.12
C LYS A 96 -7.56 -9.51 -9.27
N LEU A 97 -6.57 -10.36 -9.51
CA LEU A 97 -5.74 -10.29 -10.71
C LEU A 97 -6.43 -10.99 -11.89
N PRO A 98 -6.16 -10.55 -13.14
CA PRO A 98 -6.56 -11.29 -14.33
C PRO A 98 -6.01 -12.72 -14.35
N ASN A 99 -6.78 -13.68 -14.89
CA ASN A 99 -6.40 -15.11 -14.92
C ASN A 99 -5.02 -15.41 -15.54
N ARG A 100 -4.51 -14.51 -16.39
CA ARG A 100 -3.19 -14.64 -17.03
C ARG A 100 -2.02 -14.64 -16.02
N PHE A 101 -2.21 -14.09 -14.83
CA PHE A 101 -1.20 -14.05 -13.77
C PHE A 101 -0.98 -15.41 -13.08
N PHE A 102 -1.95 -16.32 -13.19
CA PHE A 102 -1.88 -17.68 -12.65
C PHE A 102 -1.41 -18.71 -13.68
N GLN A 103 -0.87 -18.23 -14.81
CA GLN A 103 -0.35 -19.07 -15.88
C GLN A 103 1.11 -18.72 -16.18
N PRO A 104 1.94 -19.70 -16.55
CA PRO A 104 3.33 -19.45 -16.94
C PRO A 104 3.42 -18.48 -18.13
N LYS A 105 4.51 -17.70 -18.15
CA LYS A 105 4.86 -16.88 -19.33
C LYS A 105 5.25 -17.79 -20.48
N ARG A 106 5.03 -17.33 -21.72
CA ARG A 106 5.26 -18.15 -22.93
C ARG A 106 6.74 -18.54 -23.10
N ASN A 107 7.65 -17.67 -22.65
CA ASN A 107 9.09 -17.81 -22.80
C ASN A 107 9.81 -16.88 -21.80
N GLY A 108 11.15 -16.96 -21.78
CA GLY A 108 12.02 -16.12 -20.95
C GLY A 108 12.16 -16.62 -19.51
N VAL A 109 12.89 -15.86 -18.69
CA VAL A 109 13.27 -16.24 -17.32
C VAL A 109 12.09 -16.44 -16.36
N LEU A 110 10.89 -16.01 -16.74
CA LEU A 110 9.65 -16.19 -15.99
C LEU A 110 8.73 -17.28 -16.56
N SER A 111 9.18 -18.09 -17.52
CA SER A 111 8.35 -19.13 -18.15
C SER A 111 7.93 -20.24 -17.19
N THR A 112 8.64 -20.39 -16.07
CA THR A 112 8.31 -21.35 -15.00
C THR A 112 7.63 -20.70 -13.80
N LYS A 113 7.41 -19.37 -13.85
CA LYS A 113 6.86 -18.59 -12.74
C LYS A 113 5.41 -18.21 -13.03
N PHE A 114 4.56 -18.42 -12.04
CA PHE A 114 3.16 -18.02 -12.00
C PHE A 114 2.77 -17.81 -10.54
N TYR A 115 1.75 -16.98 -10.30
CA TYR A 115 1.23 -16.83 -8.95
C TYR A 115 0.33 -18.00 -8.58
N ASP A 116 0.37 -18.38 -7.31
CA ASP A 116 -0.58 -19.30 -6.71
C ASP A 116 -1.82 -18.50 -6.26
N PRO A 117 -3.03 -18.82 -6.77
CA PRO A 117 -4.26 -18.14 -6.37
C PRO A 117 -4.50 -18.16 -4.85
N GLU A 118 -4.18 -19.26 -4.17
CA GLU A 118 -4.43 -19.38 -2.72
C GLU A 118 -3.47 -18.47 -1.93
N GLN A 119 -2.20 -18.39 -2.33
CA GLN A 119 -1.25 -17.48 -1.72
C GLN A 119 -1.62 -16.02 -1.96
N LEU A 120 -2.12 -15.68 -3.15
CA LEU A 120 -2.58 -14.33 -3.44
C LEU A 120 -3.78 -13.93 -2.56
N GLU A 121 -4.74 -14.84 -2.38
CA GLU A 121 -5.89 -14.59 -1.49
C GLU A 121 -5.46 -14.41 -0.02
N LYS A 122 -4.49 -15.21 0.45
CA LYS A 122 -3.89 -15.03 1.79
C LYS A 122 -3.18 -13.68 1.91
N ALA A 123 -2.41 -13.28 0.90
CA ALA A 123 -1.72 -12.00 0.87
C ALA A 123 -2.71 -10.82 0.89
N LYS A 124 -3.80 -10.90 0.14
CA LYS A 124 -4.90 -9.93 0.13
C LYS A 124 -5.57 -9.80 1.49
N SER A 125 -5.94 -10.92 2.10
CA SER A 125 -6.56 -10.95 3.44
C SER A 125 -5.63 -10.37 4.51
N TYR A 126 -4.33 -10.66 4.40
CA TYR A 126 -3.32 -10.10 5.29
C TYR A 126 -3.13 -8.58 5.09
N TYR A 127 -3.17 -8.09 3.84
CA TYR A 127 -3.15 -6.65 3.56
C TYR A 127 -4.33 -5.93 4.23
N TYR A 128 -5.55 -6.48 4.15
CA TYR A 128 -6.71 -5.91 4.85
C TYR A 128 -6.47 -5.84 6.36
N THR A 129 -5.93 -6.89 6.94
CA THR A 129 -5.62 -6.92 8.39
C THR A 129 -4.60 -5.83 8.75
N LEU A 130 -3.55 -5.64 7.95
CA LEU A 130 -2.55 -4.58 8.16
C LEU A 130 -3.14 -3.17 8.04
N MET A 131 -4.14 -2.98 7.18
CA MET A 131 -4.85 -1.71 7.01
C MET A 131 -5.91 -1.48 8.10
N GLY A 132 -6.11 -2.41 9.04
CA GLY A 132 -7.20 -2.39 10.03
C GLY A 132 -8.58 -2.51 9.38
N TRP A 133 -8.68 -3.32 8.33
CA TRP A 133 -9.93 -3.68 7.67
C TRP A 133 -10.25 -5.15 7.93
N ASP A 134 -11.52 -5.52 7.83
CA ASP A 134 -11.94 -6.90 7.99
C ASP A 134 -11.28 -7.80 6.94
N ALA A 135 -10.65 -8.88 7.41
CA ALA A 135 -9.78 -9.72 6.61
C ALA A 135 -10.51 -10.46 5.47
N LYS A 136 -11.84 -10.58 5.53
CA LYS A 136 -12.65 -11.29 4.53
C LYS A 136 -13.37 -10.33 3.58
N THR A 137 -13.96 -9.27 4.11
CA THR A 137 -14.81 -8.33 3.37
C THR A 137 -14.04 -7.11 2.86
N GLY A 138 -12.87 -6.81 3.45
CA GLY A 138 -12.09 -5.61 3.14
C GLY A 138 -12.81 -4.31 3.52
N ILE A 139 -13.78 -4.37 4.44
CA ILE A 139 -14.47 -3.22 5.00
C ILE A 139 -13.64 -2.69 6.18
N PRO A 140 -13.27 -1.40 6.21
CA PRO A 140 -12.58 -0.80 7.35
C PRO A 140 -13.34 -0.99 8.67
N THR A 141 -12.65 -1.35 9.75
CA THR A 141 -13.33 -1.58 11.05
C THR A 141 -13.68 -0.25 11.73
N PRO A 142 -14.70 -0.22 12.62
CA PRO A 142 -15.04 0.99 13.37
C PRO A 142 -13.86 1.57 14.15
N GLU A 143 -13.01 0.72 14.73
CA GLU A 143 -11.81 1.15 15.47
C GLU A 143 -10.82 1.86 14.55
N LYS A 144 -10.65 1.37 13.31
CA LYS A 144 -9.80 2.03 12.31
C LYS A 144 -10.38 3.36 11.85
N LEU A 145 -11.71 3.46 11.69
CA LEU A 145 -12.35 4.73 11.35
C LEU A 145 -12.16 5.78 12.44
N GLN A 146 -12.33 5.38 13.71
CA GLN A 146 -12.08 6.25 14.86
C GLN A 146 -10.60 6.64 14.99
N GLU A 147 -9.67 5.71 14.77
CA GLU A 147 -8.23 6.00 14.77
C GLU A 147 -7.86 7.07 13.72
N LEU A 148 -8.51 7.02 12.55
CA LEU A 148 -8.25 7.92 11.44
C LEU A 148 -9.11 9.21 11.50
N GLY A 149 -10.12 9.28 12.37
CA GLY A 149 -11.05 10.41 12.52
C GLY A 149 -11.95 10.60 11.30
N ILE A 150 -12.54 9.51 10.80
CA ILE A 150 -13.42 9.47 9.62
C ILE A 150 -14.67 8.59 9.85
N GLU A 151 -15.14 8.52 11.09
CA GLU A 151 -16.40 7.85 11.49
C GLU A 151 -17.69 8.50 10.94
#